data_AF-A0A3M1WFI2-F1
#
_entry.id   AF-A0A3M1WFI2-F1
#
_cell.length_a   1.000
_cell.length_b   1.000
_cell.length_c   1.000
_cell.angle_alpha   90.00
_cell.angle_beta   90.00
_cell.angle_gamma   90.00
#
_symmetry.space_group_name_H-M   'P 1'
#
loop_
_entity.id
_entity.type
_entity.pdbx_description
1 polymer ?
#
loop_
_entity_poly.entity_id
_entity_poly.type
_entity_poly.pdbx_seq_one_letter_code
_entity_poly.pdbx_strand_id
1 'polypeptide(L)'
;MKLNVFIDDEMRVVELPEGFVEEAEDFFAKMDADMDRGWQMSRTWVDDLTPEMRCQVAADRILTALHQDNEKMLMLMAGYILSRLPGVTDVRIDTNGEMLETEFIIPSRL
;
A
#
# COMPACT_ATOMS: atom_id res chain seq x y z
N MET A 1 2.38 7.85 12.69
CA MET A 1 1.19 7.91 11.79
C MET A 1 0.57 6.52 11.70
N LYS A 2 -0.65 6.35 11.18
CA LYS A 2 -1.29 5.03 11.09
C LYS A 2 -2.10 4.85 9.82
N LEU A 3 -2.26 3.59 9.40
CA LEU A 3 -3.14 3.17 8.30
C LEU A 3 -4.08 2.07 8.82
N ASN A 4 -5.38 2.22 8.59
CA ASN A 4 -6.33 1.13 8.81
C ASN A 4 -6.36 0.24 7.56
N VAL A 5 -6.08 -1.04 7.72
CA VAL A 5 -6.09 -2.04 6.66
C VAL A 5 -7.31 -2.93 6.86
N PHE A 6 -8.22 -2.93 5.89
CA PHE A 6 -9.39 -3.80 5.86
C PHE A 6 -9.14 -4.97 4.91
N ILE A 7 -9.39 -6.18 5.40
CA ILE A 7 -9.31 -7.44 4.64
C ILE A 7 -10.59 -8.19 4.96
N ASP A 8 -11.45 -8.35 3.94
CA ASP A 8 -12.82 -8.81 4.12
C ASP A 8 -13.54 -8.00 5.22
N ASP A 9 -14.02 -8.66 6.29
CA ASP A 9 -14.69 -8.03 7.42
C ASP A 9 -13.75 -7.66 8.58
N GLU A 10 -12.45 -7.95 8.45
CA GLU A 10 -11.45 -7.68 9.49
C GLU A 10 -10.73 -6.36 9.25
N MET A 11 -10.48 -5.62 10.35
CA MET A 11 -9.70 -4.39 10.33
C MET A 11 -8.46 -4.54 11.20
N ARG A 12 -7.31 -4.20 10.64
CA ARG A 12 -6.02 -4.15 11.32
C ARG A 12 -5.45 -2.74 11.25
N VAL A 13 -5.05 -2.18 12.38
CA VAL A 13 -4.34 -0.90 12.43
C VAL A 13 -2.85 -1.15 12.32
N VAL A 14 -2.18 -0.52 11.34
CA VAL A 14 -0.73 -0.49 11.25
C VAL A 14 -0.24 0.87 11.73
N GLU A 15 0.40 0.89 12.90
CA GLU A 15 0.98 2.11 13.48
C GLU A 15 2.46 2.20 13.13
N LEU A 16 2.86 3.34 12.57
CA LEU A 16 4.24 3.63 12.22
C LEU A 16 4.85 4.62 13.23
N PRO A 17 6.05 4.31 13.75
CA PRO A 17 6.82 5.24 14.57
C PRO A 17 7.03 6.60 13.90
N GLU A 18 7.27 7.62 14.71
CA GLU A 18 7.73 8.93 14.21
C GLU A 18 9.06 8.77 13.46
N GLY A 19 9.25 9.48 12.35
CA GLY A 19 10.46 9.39 11.52
C GLY A 19 10.52 8.18 10.58
N PHE A 20 9.61 7.21 10.70
CA PHE A 20 9.68 5.95 9.95
C PHE A 20 9.62 6.15 8.43
N VAL A 21 8.74 7.04 7.96
CA VAL A 21 8.57 7.30 6.52
C VAL A 21 9.82 7.97 5.96
N GLU A 22 10.39 8.93 6.69
CA GLU A 22 11.62 9.62 6.31
C GLU A 22 12.81 8.64 6.23
N GLU A 23 12.93 7.73 7.20
CA GLU A 23 13.99 6.71 7.23
C GLU A 23 13.84 5.66 6.11
N ALA A 24 12.62 5.37 5.67
CA ALA A 24 12.32 4.36 4.67
C ALA A 24 12.29 4.89 3.22
N GLU A 25 12.52 6.18 2.99
CA GLU A 25 12.37 6.81 1.67
C GLU A 25 13.26 6.18 0.59
N ASP A 26 14.50 5.79 0.91
CA ASP A 26 15.38 5.09 -0.05
C ASP A 26 14.77 3.77 -0.54
N PHE A 27 14.06 3.06 0.34
CA PHE A 27 13.35 1.84 -0.02
C PHE A 27 12.12 2.15 -0.90
N PHE A 28 11.38 3.22 -0.59
CA PHE A 28 10.23 3.66 -1.38
C PHE A 28 10.63 4.13 -2.78
N ALA A 29 11.70 4.91 -2.91
CA ALA A 29 12.25 5.35 -4.18
C ALA A 29 12.68 4.16 -5.07
N LYS A 30 13.26 3.11 -4.46
CA LYS A 30 13.57 1.88 -5.20
C LYS A 30 12.30 1.17 -5.68
N MET A 31 11.28 1.08 -4.83
CA MET A 31 10.00 0.50 -5.20
C MET A 31 9.35 1.27 -6.36
N ASP A 32 9.43 2.61 -6.33
CA ASP A 32 8.98 3.46 -7.44
C ASP A 32 9.73 3.16 -8.74
N ALA A 33 11.05 3.14 -8.69
CA ALA A 33 11.89 2.84 -9.86
C ALA A 33 11.64 1.43 -10.42
N ASP A 34 11.31 0.47 -9.55
CA ASP A 34 10.95 -0.88 -9.99
C ASP A 34 9.62 -0.88 -10.75
N MET A 35 8.63 -0.10 -10.30
CA MET A 35 7.30 0.05 -10.92
C MET A 35 7.28 0.98 -12.14
N ASP A 36 8.28 1.86 -12.30
CA ASP A 36 8.48 2.68 -13.52
C ASP A 36 8.75 1.82 -14.77
N ARG A 37 9.06 0.53 -14.59
CA ARG A 37 9.29 -0.42 -15.69
C ARG A 37 8.02 -1.17 -16.11
N GLY A 38 6.87 -0.75 -15.60
CA GLY A 38 5.62 -1.46 -15.69
C GLY A 38 5.48 -2.56 -14.63
N TRP A 39 4.24 -2.96 -14.40
CA TRP A 39 3.89 -3.98 -13.41
C TRP A 39 2.74 -4.85 -13.90
N GLN A 40 2.78 -6.13 -13.54
CA GLN A 40 1.66 -7.04 -13.73
C GLN A 40 0.66 -6.81 -12.58
N MET A 41 -0.45 -6.13 -12.87
CA MET A 41 -1.56 -5.93 -11.95
C MET A 41 -2.64 -6.97 -12.24
N SER A 42 -2.69 -8.01 -11.41
CA SER A 42 -3.55 -9.18 -11.63
C SER A 42 -3.38 -9.77 -13.04
N ARG A 43 -4.39 -9.68 -13.90
CA ARG A 43 -4.35 -10.22 -15.26
C ARG A 43 -3.84 -9.23 -16.32
N THR A 44 -3.57 -7.99 -15.93
CA THR A 44 -3.23 -6.91 -16.85
C THR A 44 -1.81 -6.41 -16.60
N TRP A 45 -1.03 -6.29 -17.67
CA TRP A 45 0.22 -5.55 -17.62
C TRP A 45 -0.07 -4.05 -17.78
N VAL A 46 0.49 -3.23 -16.90
CA VAL A 46 0.36 -1.77 -16.93
C VAL A 46 1.75 -1.17 -17.04
N ASP A 47 2.02 -0.43 -18.10
CA ASP A 47 3.33 0.21 -18.33
C ASP A 47 3.53 1.44 -17.41
N ASP A 48 2.53 2.31 -17.33
CA ASP A 48 2.58 3.58 -16.59
C ASP A 48 1.62 3.56 -15.38
N LEU A 49 2.10 3.07 -14.23
CA LEU A 49 1.29 3.01 -13.01
C LEU A 49 1.04 4.41 -12.43
N THR A 50 -0.23 4.73 -12.19
CA THR A 50 -0.62 5.91 -11.42
C THR A 50 -0.16 5.80 -9.96
N PRO A 51 -0.07 6.90 -9.20
CA PRO A 51 0.24 6.84 -7.77
C PRO A 51 -0.70 5.90 -7.00
N GLU A 52 -1.99 5.91 -7.32
CA GLU A 52 -2.98 5.01 -6.73
C GLU A 52 -2.66 3.54 -7.06
N MET A 53 -2.38 3.20 -8.32
CA MET A 53 -2.01 1.85 -8.72
C MET A 53 -0.74 1.34 -8.02
N ARG A 54 0.24 2.21 -7.79
CA ARG A 54 1.44 1.86 -7.00
C ARG A 54 1.07 1.54 -5.56
N CYS A 55 0.16 2.29 -4.96
CA CYS A 55 -0.37 1.97 -3.64
C CYS A 55 -1.17 0.65 -3.65
N GLN A 56 -1.88 0.31 -4.73
CA GLN A 56 -2.55 -1.00 -4.88
C GLN A 56 -1.53 -2.15 -4.91
N VAL A 57 -0.37 -1.97 -5.57
CA VAL A 57 0.76 -2.92 -5.48
C VAL A 57 1.28 -3.06 -4.06
N ALA A 58 1.39 -1.96 -3.31
CA ALA A 58 1.79 -2.01 -1.91
C ALA A 58 0.75 -2.73 -1.04
N ALA A 59 -0.54 -2.52 -1.31
CA ALA A 59 -1.65 -3.17 -0.60
C ALA A 59 -1.69 -4.69 -0.82
N ASP A 60 -1.48 -5.17 -2.06
CA ASP A 60 -1.31 -6.60 -2.34
C ASP A 60 -0.13 -7.22 -1.56
N ARG A 61 0.97 -6.48 -1.45
CA ARG A 61 2.13 -6.88 -0.63
C ARG A 61 1.84 -6.84 0.87
N ILE A 62 0.93 -5.99 1.36
CA ILE A 62 0.43 -6.05 2.74
C ILE A 62 -0.26 -7.39 2.99
N LEU A 63 -1.14 -7.81 2.09
CA LEU A 63 -1.84 -9.11 2.21
C LEU A 63 -0.84 -10.27 2.26
N THR A 64 0.17 -10.25 1.39
CA THR A 64 1.25 -11.24 1.41
C THR A 64 2.06 -11.22 2.72
N ALA A 65 2.40 -10.02 3.21
CA ALA A 65 3.16 -9.86 4.46
C ALA A 65 2.39 -10.39 5.66
N LEU A 66 1.06 -10.17 5.72
CA LEU A 66 0.20 -10.67 6.78
C LEU A 66 0.12 -12.20 6.76
N HIS A 67 -0.05 -12.82 5.59
CA HIS A 67 -0.02 -14.28 5.46
C HIS A 67 1.31 -14.92 5.87
N GLN A 68 2.40 -14.15 5.85
CA GLN A 68 3.75 -14.60 6.19
C GLN A 68 4.22 -14.13 7.58
N ASP A 69 3.36 -13.49 8.37
CA ASP A 69 3.72 -12.87 9.65
C ASP A 69 4.94 -11.92 9.54
N ASN A 70 5.10 -11.26 8.39
CA ASN A 70 6.24 -10.40 8.09
C ASN A 70 5.95 -8.94 8.46
N GLU A 71 6.02 -8.64 9.76
CA GLU A 71 5.70 -7.32 10.31
C GLU A 71 6.54 -6.20 9.69
N LYS A 72 7.82 -6.46 9.38
CA LYS A 72 8.68 -5.45 8.74
C LYS A 72 8.15 -5.07 7.36
N MET A 73 7.76 -6.05 6.54
CA MET A 73 7.21 -5.78 5.21
C MET A 73 5.85 -5.10 5.30
N LEU A 74 5.01 -5.51 6.26
CA LEU A 74 3.73 -4.86 6.55
C LEU A 74 3.92 -3.36 6.82
N MET A 75 4.83 -3.01 7.73
CA MET A 75 5.12 -1.62 8.07
C MET A 75 5.69 -0.83 6.88
N LEU A 76 6.59 -1.42 6.10
CA LEU A 76 7.15 -0.76 4.90
C LEU A 76 6.07 -0.46 3.86
N MET A 77 5.16 -1.40 3.59
CA MET A 77 4.09 -1.18 2.61
C MET A 77 3.05 -0.17 3.11
N ALA A 78 2.69 -0.22 4.40
CA ALA A 78 1.82 0.80 5.00
C ALA A 78 2.46 2.20 4.94
N GLY A 79 3.77 2.29 5.21
CA GLY A 79 4.53 3.53 5.10
C GLY A 79 4.60 4.05 3.67
N TYR A 80 4.78 3.16 2.69
CA TYR A 80 4.76 3.51 1.28
C TYR A 80 3.41 4.13 0.88
N ILE A 81 2.28 3.51 1.28
CA ILE A 81 0.93 4.04 1.02
C ILE A 81 0.75 5.42 1.65
N LEU A 82 1.10 5.58 2.93
CA LEU A 82 0.99 6.87 3.63
C LEU A 82 1.88 7.97 3.02
N SER A 83 3.02 7.60 2.45
CA SER A 83 3.95 8.52 1.78
C SER A 83 3.46 8.97 0.40
N ARG A 84 3.00 8.02 -0.43
CA ARG A 84 2.61 8.29 -1.83
C ARG A 84 1.16 8.73 -1.99
N LEU A 85 0.32 8.48 -0.98
CA LEU A 85 -1.06 8.95 -0.93
C LEU A 85 -1.34 9.76 0.35
N PRO A 86 -0.83 11.01 0.47
CA PRO A 86 -0.96 11.80 1.68
C PRO A 86 -2.42 12.04 2.09
N GLY A 87 -2.73 11.80 3.37
CA GLY A 87 -4.07 11.98 3.93
C GLY A 87 -4.97 10.74 3.84
N VAL A 88 -4.50 9.66 3.22
CA VAL A 88 -5.17 8.36 3.30
C VAL A 88 -5.29 7.90 4.76
N THR A 89 -6.45 7.38 5.12
CA THR A 89 -6.71 6.83 6.45
C THR A 89 -6.97 5.33 6.42
N ASP A 90 -7.53 4.84 5.31
CA ASP A 90 -7.96 3.45 5.17
C ASP A 90 -7.58 2.90 3.80
N VAL A 91 -7.21 1.62 3.77
CA VAL A 91 -7.12 0.81 2.56
C VAL A 91 -8.04 -0.40 2.72
N ARG A 92 -8.86 -0.68 1.70
CA ARG A 92 -9.70 -1.88 1.61
C ARG A 92 -9.15 -2.78 0.53
N ILE A 93 -8.51 -3.86 0.95
CA ILE A 93 -7.80 -4.77 0.04
C ILE A 93 -8.82 -5.71 -0.60
N ASP A 94 -8.84 -5.77 -1.94
CA ASP A 94 -9.57 -6.83 -2.63
C ASP A 94 -8.88 -8.19 -2.43
N THR A 95 -9.63 -9.15 -1.90
CA THR A 95 -9.16 -10.51 -1.63
C THR A 95 -9.54 -11.50 -2.75
N ASN A 96 -10.25 -11.03 -3.78
CA ASN A 96 -10.66 -11.85 -4.94
C ASN A 96 -9.57 -11.93 -6.02
N GLY A 97 -8.46 -11.23 -5.83
CA GLY A 97 -7.29 -11.28 -6.70
C GLY A 97 -7.32 -10.23 -7.82
N GLU A 98 -8.18 -9.22 -7.73
CA GLU A 98 -8.21 -8.07 -8.64
C GLU A 98 -7.63 -6.84 -7.92
N MET A 99 -6.32 -6.63 -8.04
CA MET A 99 -5.59 -5.56 -7.33
C MET A 99 -6.18 -4.16 -7.60
N LEU A 100 -6.73 -3.94 -8.79
CA LEU A 100 -7.35 -2.68 -9.18
C LEU A 100 -8.63 -2.35 -8.42
N GLU A 101 -9.27 -3.34 -7.79
CA GLU A 101 -10.46 -3.16 -6.95
C GLU A 101 -10.10 -2.84 -5.48
N THR A 102 -8.81 -2.75 -5.15
CA THR A 102 -8.36 -2.22 -3.85
C THR A 102 -8.64 -0.73 -3.77
N GLU A 103 -9.38 -0.31 -2.74
CA GLU A 103 -9.83 1.08 -2.55
C GLU A 103 -9.05 1.80 -1.44
N PHE A 104 -8.83 3.10 -1.61
CA PHE A 104 -8.25 3.99 -0.60
C PHE A 104 -9.25 5.05 -0.15
N ILE A 105 -9.34 5.28 1.16
CA ILE A 105 -10.18 6.34 1.73
C ILE A 105 -9.31 7.51 2.16
N ILE A 106 -9.58 8.67 1.56
CA ILE A 106 -9.02 9.97 1.96
C ILE A 106 -10.19 10.82 2.44
N PRO A 107 -10.30 11.11 3.75
CA PRO A 107 -11.38 11.93 4.25
C PRO A 107 -11.31 13.34 3.65
N SER A 108 -12.38 13.78 3.01
CA SER A 108 -12.53 15.18 2.62
C SER A 108 -12.57 16.04 3.88
N ARG A 109 -11.74 17.08 3.96
CA ARG A 109 -11.88 18.11 5.00
C ARG A 109 -13.24 18.77 4.83
N LEU A 110 -14.13 18.57 5.81
CA LEU A 110 -15.37 19.34 5.97
C LEU A 110 -15.05 20.79 6.36
#